data_AF-A0A7X9R5U3-F1
#
_entry.id   AF-A0A7X9R5U3-F1
#
_cell.length_a   1.000
_cell.length_b   1.000
_cell.length_c   1.000
_cell.angle_alpha   90.00
_cell.angle_beta   90.00
_cell.angle_gamma   90.00
#
_symmetry.space_group_name_H-M   'P 1'
#
loop_
_entity.id
_entity.type
_entity.pdbx_description
1 polymer ?
#
loop_
_entity_poly.entity_id
_entity_poly.type
_entity_poly.pdbx_seq_one_letter_code
_entity_poly.pdbx_strand_id
1 'polypeptide(L)'
;MSLVKATGNGMSNFTASIKAVQRKDAGQAYRRHAEYFLPKTPSLNDLEELLLGNKEKEKDTPELSAAIREFQQMEKQSIMDIKGPGIPIQSIGGPTPEKTIELLEKVRSQALAETPETPQHLLVAASATSKIRQEQAQLTLNEMANRQIKIEVQRQKDIESEVFNRSMQVDFQTPKVLEDDLQNLQAKRLKEQAIAKYSYQVHLKMYGFSDQQPSFFQIA
;
A
#
# COMPACT_ATOMS: atom_id res chain seq x y z
N MET A 1 -56.68 -59.16 0.98
CA MET A 1 -55.48 -58.59 0.32
C MET A 1 -54.90 -57.50 1.22
N SER A 2 -53.73 -57.70 1.83
CA SER A 2 -53.01 -56.65 2.55
C SER A 2 -51.60 -56.52 1.98
N LEU A 3 -51.36 -55.43 1.26
CA LEU A 3 -50.08 -55.06 0.68
C LEU A 3 -49.14 -54.59 1.81
N VAL A 4 -48.08 -55.35 2.06
CA VAL A 4 -46.96 -54.94 2.91
C VAL A 4 -46.13 -53.93 2.11
N LYS A 5 -46.24 -52.64 2.46
CA LYS A 5 -45.34 -51.60 1.95
C LYS A 5 -44.03 -51.66 2.74
N ALA A 6 -43.00 -52.22 2.11
CA ALA A 6 -41.61 -52.07 2.55
C ALA A 6 -41.23 -50.58 2.49
N THR A 7 -41.02 -49.94 3.64
CA THR A 7 -40.46 -48.59 3.72
C THR A 7 -38.95 -48.70 3.87
N GLY A 8 -38.24 -48.28 2.81
CA GLY A 8 -36.79 -48.21 2.77
C GLY A 8 -36.26 -47.08 3.66
N ASN A 9 -36.03 -47.38 4.94
CA ASN A 9 -35.41 -46.45 5.90
C ASN A 9 -33.89 -46.61 6.04
N GLY A 10 -33.22 -47.36 5.15
CA GLY A 10 -31.79 -47.63 5.24
C GLY A 10 -30.87 -46.54 4.65
N MET A 11 -31.29 -45.85 3.58
CA MET A 11 -30.43 -44.91 2.84
C MET A 11 -30.53 -43.45 3.30
N SER A 12 -31.61 -43.07 3.98
CA SER A 12 -31.81 -41.70 4.49
C SER A 12 -30.90 -41.36 5.67
N ASN A 13 -30.61 -42.34 6.54
CA ASN A 13 -29.75 -42.15 7.70
C ASN A 13 -28.27 -41.99 7.33
N PHE A 14 -27.81 -42.65 6.26
CA PHE A 14 -26.43 -42.57 5.79
C PHE A 14 -26.11 -41.20 5.18
N THR A 15 -27.02 -40.67 4.34
CA THR A 15 -26.86 -39.34 3.73
C THR A 15 -27.00 -38.22 4.76
N ALA A 16 -27.84 -38.40 5.79
CA ALA A 16 -27.92 -37.48 6.93
C ALA A 16 -26.63 -37.49 7.77
N SER A 17 -26.04 -38.66 7.99
CA SER A 17 -24.76 -38.81 8.69
C SER A 17 -23.60 -38.13 7.95
N ILE A 18 -23.48 -38.34 6.63
CA ILE A 18 -22.44 -37.68 5.81
C ILE A 18 -22.60 -36.15 5.84
N LYS A 19 -23.82 -35.64 5.69
CA LYS A 19 -24.07 -34.19 5.79
C LYS A 19 -23.79 -33.64 7.19
N ALA A 20 -24.03 -34.42 8.25
CA ALA A 20 -23.71 -34.03 9.61
C ALA A 20 -22.19 -33.99 9.87
N VAL A 21 -21.43 -34.93 9.30
CA VAL A 21 -19.96 -34.96 9.37
C VAL A 21 -19.35 -33.78 8.61
N GLN A 22 -19.80 -33.51 7.38
CA GLN A 22 -19.33 -32.35 6.60
C GLN A 22 -19.65 -31.00 7.25
N ARG A 23 -20.80 -30.88 7.94
CA ARG A 23 -21.13 -29.68 8.72
C ARG A 23 -20.25 -29.52 9.96
N LYS A 24 -19.82 -30.63 10.58
CA LYS A 24 -18.84 -30.59 11.68
C LYS A 24 -17.48 -30.11 11.19
N ASP A 25 -17.03 -30.55 10.01
CA ASP A 25 -15.77 -30.09 9.42
C ASP A 25 -15.82 -28.63 8.99
N ALA A 26 -16.86 -28.21 8.27
CA ALA A 26 -17.03 -26.80 7.90
C ALA A 26 -17.16 -25.91 9.14
N GLY A 27 -17.93 -26.34 10.15
CA GLY A 27 -18.08 -25.62 11.41
C GLY A 27 -16.77 -25.52 12.20
N GLN A 28 -15.92 -26.55 12.17
CA GLN A 28 -14.59 -26.49 12.76
C GLN A 28 -13.64 -25.58 11.98
N ALA A 29 -13.70 -25.59 10.64
CA ALA A 29 -12.94 -24.66 9.81
C ALA A 29 -13.33 -23.20 10.09
N TYR A 30 -14.63 -22.91 10.17
CA TYR A 30 -15.12 -21.57 10.53
C TYR A 30 -14.70 -21.16 11.95
N ARG A 31 -14.75 -22.06 12.94
CA ARG A 31 -14.25 -21.75 14.30
C ARG A 31 -12.75 -21.48 14.30
N ARG A 32 -11.95 -22.30 13.61
CA ARG A 32 -10.50 -22.06 13.49
C ARG A 32 -10.21 -20.72 12.82
N HIS A 33 -10.86 -20.39 11.71
CA HIS A 33 -10.69 -19.09 11.06
C HIS A 33 -11.13 -17.93 11.96
N ALA A 34 -12.25 -18.06 12.68
CA ALA A 34 -12.70 -17.04 13.63
C ALA A 34 -11.68 -16.83 14.77
N GLU A 35 -11.05 -17.89 15.27
CA GLU A 35 -9.97 -17.82 16.26
C GLU A 35 -8.69 -17.12 15.73
N TYR A 36 -8.46 -17.16 14.41
CA TYR A 36 -7.36 -16.45 13.75
C TYR A 36 -7.64 -14.95 13.56
N PHE A 37 -8.89 -14.55 13.32
CA PHE A 37 -9.27 -13.15 13.09
C PHE A 37 -9.72 -12.41 14.34
N LEU A 38 -9.82 -13.08 15.49
CA LEU A 38 -10.01 -12.42 16.76
C LEU A 38 -8.71 -11.66 17.11
N PRO A 39 -8.77 -10.34 17.34
CA PRO A 39 -7.60 -9.58 17.79
C PRO A 39 -7.20 -10.09 19.18
N LYS A 40 -6.18 -10.95 19.22
CA LYS A 40 -5.58 -11.41 20.48
C LYS A 40 -4.89 -10.21 21.10
N THR A 41 -5.42 -9.74 22.23
CA THR A 41 -4.72 -8.79 23.09
C THR A 41 -3.40 -9.45 23.51
N PRO A 42 -2.23 -8.86 23.19
CA PRO A 42 -0.96 -9.48 23.52
C PRO A 42 -0.83 -9.62 25.04
N SER A 43 -0.33 -10.77 25.49
CA SER A 43 -0.06 -10.97 26.92
C SER A 43 1.09 -10.06 27.38
N LEU A 44 1.18 -9.77 28.68
CA LEU A 44 2.25 -8.92 29.23
C LEU A 44 3.65 -9.42 28.84
N ASN A 45 3.87 -10.74 28.85
CA ASN A 45 5.14 -11.32 28.42
C ASN A 45 5.41 -11.13 26.92
N ASP A 46 4.37 -11.19 26.08
CA ASP A 46 4.52 -10.90 24.64
C ASP A 46 4.88 -9.44 24.40
N LEU A 47 4.31 -8.52 25.19
CA LEU A 47 4.64 -7.09 25.13
C LEU A 47 6.06 -6.82 25.63
N GLU A 48 6.47 -7.45 26.74
CA GLU A 48 7.85 -7.35 27.24
C GLU A 48 8.86 -7.86 26.21
N GLU A 49 8.60 -8.98 25.56
CA GLU A 49 9.48 -9.51 24.52
C GLU A 49 9.48 -8.68 23.23
N LEU A 50 8.35 -8.05 22.86
CA LEU A 50 8.28 -7.08 21.75
C LEU A 50 9.05 -5.80 22.08
N LEU A 51 8.92 -5.28 23.31
CA LEU A 51 9.65 -4.10 23.78
C LEU A 51 11.15 -4.35 23.94
N LEU A 52 11.55 -5.60 24.20
CA LEU A 52 12.94 -6.05 24.23
C LEU A 52 13.50 -6.38 22.83
N GLY A 53 12.67 -6.35 21.77
CA GLY A 53 13.08 -6.62 20.38
C GLY A 53 13.29 -8.09 20.05
N ASN A 54 12.89 -9.01 20.92
CA ASN A 54 13.12 -10.45 20.75
C ASN A 54 12.10 -11.12 19.81
N LYS A 55 10.96 -10.47 19.55
CA LYS A 55 9.81 -11.00 18.78
C LYS A 55 9.50 -10.28 17.47
N GLU A 56 10.32 -9.32 17.02
CA GLU A 56 10.11 -8.65 15.71
C GLU A 56 10.24 -9.58 14.50
N LYS A 57 10.78 -10.79 14.68
CA LYS A 57 10.66 -11.83 13.66
C LYS A 57 9.25 -12.38 13.73
N GLU A 58 8.39 -11.91 12.83
CA GLU A 58 7.26 -12.70 12.33
C GLU A 58 7.72 -14.16 12.29
N LYS A 59 6.99 -15.05 12.97
CA LYS A 59 7.32 -16.47 12.94
C LYS A 59 7.38 -16.85 11.47
N ASP A 60 8.58 -17.17 10.96
CA ASP A 60 8.81 -17.64 9.60
C ASP A 60 7.91 -18.84 9.38
N THR A 61 6.69 -18.62 8.89
CA THR A 61 5.82 -19.71 8.52
C THR A 61 6.43 -20.34 7.27
N PRO A 62 6.46 -21.67 7.17
CA PRO A 62 7.05 -22.35 6.01
C PRO A 62 6.42 -21.87 4.69
N GLU A 63 5.17 -21.43 4.73
CA GLU A 63 4.43 -20.82 3.61
C GLU A 63 5.02 -19.47 3.16
N LEU A 64 5.38 -18.57 4.10
CA LEU A 64 5.95 -17.25 3.77
C LEU A 64 7.33 -17.40 3.10
N SER A 65 8.14 -18.34 3.61
CA SER A 65 9.47 -18.62 3.07
C SER A 65 9.42 -19.20 1.64
N ALA A 66 8.38 -19.98 1.32
CA ALA A 66 8.16 -20.53 -0.02
C ALA A 66 7.72 -19.42 -1.00
N ALA A 67 6.79 -18.55 -0.60
CA ALA A 67 6.34 -17.43 -1.42
C ALA A 67 7.47 -16.45 -1.75
N ILE A 68 8.35 -16.15 -0.79
CA ILE A 68 9.52 -15.27 -1.01
C ILE A 68 10.51 -15.89 -2.01
N ARG A 69 10.74 -17.20 -1.94
CA ARG A 69 11.61 -17.91 -2.90
C ARG A 69 11.03 -17.91 -4.31
N GLU A 70 9.72 -18.12 -4.44
CA GLU A 70 9.03 -18.11 -5.73
C GLU A 70 9.08 -16.72 -6.37
N PHE A 71 8.86 -15.66 -5.57
CA PHE A 71 8.96 -14.28 -6.03
C PHE A 71 10.38 -13.91 -6.51
N GLN A 72 11.42 -14.31 -5.77
CA GLN A 72 12.81 -14.09 -6.18
C GLN A 72 13.20 -14.85 -7.48
N GLN A 73 12.59 -16.00 -7.75
CA GLN A 73 12.86 -16.75 -8.98
C GLN A 73 12.22 -16.10 -10.20
N MET A 74 11.00 -15.56 -10.06
CA MET A 74 10.36 -14.79 -11.13
C MET A 74 11.12 -13.50 -11.46
N GLU A 75 11.65 -12.81 -10.44
CA GLU A 75 12.41 -11.57 -10.64
C GLU A 75 13.72 -11.82 -11.41
N LYS A 76 14.43 -12.92 -11.10
CA LYS A 76 15.66 -13.30 -11.81
C LYS A 76 15.45 -13.71 -13.27
N GLN A 77 14.29 -14.27 -13.61
CA GLN A 77 13.95 -14.59 -15.00
C GLN A 77 13.56 -13.35 -15.81
N SER A 78 12.97 -12.34 -15.17
CA SER A 78 12.55 -11.09 -15.82
C SER A 78 13.72 -10.15 -16.19
N ILE A 79 14.86 -10.24 -15.48
CA ILE A 79 16.00 -9.31 -15.66
C ILE A 79 16.99 -9.75 -16.77
N MET A 80 16.85 -10.96 -17.34
CA MET A 80 17.80 -11.47 -18.36
C MET A 80 17.52 -11.07 -19.80
N ASP A 81 16.39 -10.44 -20.11
CA ASP A 81 16.12 -9.94 -21.46
C ASP A 81 16.07 -8.41 -21.49
N ILE A 82 16.75 -7.83 -22.48
CA ILE A 82 16.82 -6.40 -22.84
C ILE A 82 17.96 -5.59 -22.15
N LYS A 83 19.21 -6.02 -22.34
CA LYS A 83 20.35 -5.08 -22.42
C LYS A 83 21.07 -5.22 -23.76
N GLY A 84 20.40 -4.80 -24.83
CA GLY A 84 21.05 -4.53 -26.10
C GLY A 84 21.74 -3.15 -26.07
N PRO A 85 22.87 -2.95 -26.77
CA PRO A 85 23.53 -1.66 -26.88
C PRO A 85 22.70 -0.73 -27.77
N GLY A 86 21.80 0.03 -27.17
CA GLY A 86 20.95 1.00 -27.87
C GLY A 86 21.73 2.27 -28.18
N ILE A 87 21.89 2.58 -29.47
CA ILE A 87 22.28 3.92 -29.93
C ILE A 87 21.22 4.89 -29.37
N PRO A 88 21.58 5.88 -28.53
CA PRO A 88 20.60 6.77 -27.95
C PRO A 88 20.01 7.62 -29.07
N ILE A 89 18.74 7.41 -29.41
CA ILE A 89 17.97 8.39 -30.18
C ILE A 89 17.90 9.64 -29.30
N GLN A 90 18.81 10.59 -29.50
CA GLN A 90 18.79 11.85 -28.78
C GLN A 90 17.60 12.68 -29.31
N SER A 91 16.75 13.11 -28.37
CA SER A 91 15.80 14.23 -28.48
C SER A 91 14.74 14.24 -29.61
N ILE A 92 14.04 13.14 -29.87
CA ILE A 92 12.68 13.26 -30.46
C ILE A 92 11.72 13.53 -29.30
N GLY A 93 11.54 14.82 -28.98
CA GLY A 93 10.66 15.29 -27.93
C GLY A 93 9.76 16.39 -28.47
N GLY A 94 8.45 16.17 -28.43
CA GLY A 94 7.46 17.20 -28.68
C GLY A 94 7.28 18.12 -27.45
N PRO A 95 6.55 19.23 -27.58
CA PRO A 95 6.31 20.14 -26.45
C PRO A 95 5.39 19.54 -25.37
N THR A 96 4.69 18.45 -25.66
CA THR A 96 3.90 17.68 -24.70
C THR A 96 4.17 16.18 -24.87
N PRO A 97 4.05 15.36 -23.80
CA PRO A 97 4.27 13.92 -23.85
C PRO A 97 3.38 13.22 -24.90
N GLU A 98 2.17 13.70 -25.16
CA GLU A 98 1.27 13.14 -26.19
C GLU A 98 1.80 13.38 -27.60
N LYS A 99 2.31 14.59 -27.87
CA LYS A 99 2.94 14.91 -29.16
C LYS A 99 4.25 14.14 -29.35
N THR A 100 4.97 13.88 -28.27
CA THR A 100 6.16 13.02 -28.28
C THR A 100 5.79 11.59 -28.69
N ILE A 101 4.72 11.03 -28.13
CA ILE A 101 4.22 9.69 -28.51
C ILE A 101 3.83 9.66 -29.99
N GLU A 102 3.08 10.66 -30.48
CA GLU A 102 2.67 10.72 -31.88
C GLU A 102 3.88 10.75 -32.84
N LEU A 103 4.92 11.52 -32.50
CA LEU A 103 6.17 11.57 -33.26
C LEU A 103 6.92 10.23 -33.24
N LEU A 104 7.02 9.59 -32.08
CA LEU A 104 7.68 8.29 -31.93
C LEU A 104 6.91 7.17 -32.65
N GLU A 105 5.58 7.24 -32.70
CA GLU A 105 4.75 6.32 -33.48
C GLU A 105 4.99 6.49 -34.99
N LYS A 106 5.13 7.72 -35.48
CA LYS A 106 5.52 7.99 -36.86
C LYS A 106 6.90 7.40 -37.17
N VAL A 107 7.89 7.64 -36.31
CA VAL A 107 9.25 7.07 -36.46
C VAL A 107 9.21 5.54 -36.47
N ARG A 108 8.45 4.93 -35.56
CA ARG A 108 8.25 3.46 -35.53
C ARG A 108 7.63 2.96 -36.84
N SER A 109 6.59 3.61 -37.33
CA SER A 109 5.89 3.20 -38.55
C SER A 109 6.76 3.36 -39.80
N GLN A 110 7.56 4.42 -39.89
CA GLN A 110 8.47 4.68 -41.00
C GLN A 110 9.63 3.68 -41.01
N ALA A 111 10.22 3.40 -39.85
CA ALA A 111 11.28 2.41 -39.72
C ALA A 111 10.82 1.00 -40.09
N LEU A 112 9.56 0.63 -39.80
CA LEU A 112 9.00 -0.67 -40.18
C LEU A 112 8.53 -0.75 -41.63
N ALA A 113 8.30 0.38 -42.31
CA ALA A 113 7.81 0.41 -43.69
C ALA A 113 8.93 0.39 -44.74
N GLU A 114 10.19 0.59 -44.34
CA GLU A 114 11.34 0.71 -45.24
C GLU A 114 11.80 -0.68 -45.72
N THR A 115 11.74 -0.92 -47.03
CA THR A 115 12.18 -2.18 -47.65
C THR A 115 13.49 -1.96 -48.42
N PRO A 116 14.55 -2.77 -48.20
CA PRO A 116 14.62 -3.95 -47.33
C PRO A 116 14.79 -3.62 -45.85
N GLU A 117 14.13 -4.39 -44.98
CA GLU A 117 14.22 -4.26 -43.52
C GLU A 117 15.67 -4.46 -43.06
N THR A 118 16.38 -3.35 -42.86
CA THR A 118 17.77 -3.35 -42.43
C THR A 118 17.78 -3.41 -40.90
N PRO A 119 18.70 -4.16 -40.26
CA PRO A 119 18.73 -4.33 -38.80
C PRO A 119 18.78 -3.02 -38.01
N GLN A 120 19.28 -1.95 -38.63
CA GLN A 120 19.27 -0.60 -38.06
C GLN A 120 17.85 -0.04 -37.88
N HIS A 121 16.94 -0.27 -38.83
CA HIS A 121 15.56 0.20 -38.73
C HIS A 121 14.79 -0.55 -37.63
N LEU A 122 15.07 -1.84 -37.44
CA LEU A 122 14.51 -2.61 -36.32
C LEU A 122 14.95 -2.06 -34.96
N LEU A 123 16.23 -1.67 -34.82
CA LEU A 123 16.73 -1.04 -33.59
C LEU A 123 16.07 0.32 -33.34
N VAL A 124 15.87 1.13 -34.39
CA VAL A 124 15.17 2.41 -34.29
C VAL A 124 13.71 2.21 -33.87
N ALA A 125 13.01 1.23 -34.44
CA ALA A 125 11.64 0.89 -34.06
C ALA A 125 11.53 0.36 -32.62
N ALA A 126 12.49 -0.47 -32.19
CA ALA A 126 12.56 -0.97 -30.82
C ALA A 126 12.83 0.15 -29.81
N SER A 127 13.76 1.06 -30.13
CA SER A 127 14.07 2.24 -29.31
C SER A 127 12.88 3.18 -29.21
N ALA A 128 12.19 3.45 -30.33
CA ALA A 128 10.96 4.26 -30.34
C ALA A 128 9.87 3.63 -29.47
N THR A 129 9.70 2.30 -29.54
CA THR A 129 8.72 1.56 -28.71
C THR A 129 9.04 1.66 -27.23
N SER A 130 10.32 1.52 -26.85
CA SER A 130 10.76 1.69 -25.47
C SER A 130 10.45 3.09 -24.93
N LYS A 131 10.71 4.14 -25.73
CA LYS A 131 10.38 5.51 -25.37
C LYS A 131 8.88 5.78 -25.27
N ILE A 132 8.07 5.24 -26.19
CA ILE A 132 6.60 5.36 -26.10
C ILE A 132 6.09 4.82 -24.77
N ARG A 133 6.59 3.65 -24.34
CA ARG A 133 6.20 3.04 -23.06
C ARG A 133 6.58 3.93 -21.87
N GLN A 134 7.75 4.57 -21.92
CA GLN A 134 8.19 5.50 -20.88
C GLN A 134 7.30 6.74 -20.81
N GLU A 135 7.01 7.38 -21.95
CA GLU A 135 6.15 8.57 -22.02
C GLU A 135 4.71 8.25 -21.57
N GLN A 136 4.17 7.09 -21.94
CA GLN A 136 2.86 6.62 -21.46
C GLN A 136 2.82 6.42 -19.94
N ALA A 137 3.91 5.90 -19.35
CA ALA A 137 4.02 5.79 -17.90
C ALA A 137 4.04 7.17 -17.22
N GLN A 138 4.74 8.15 -17.83
CA GLN A 138 4.78 9.52 -17.34
C GLN A 138 3.39 10.21 -17.42
N LEU A 139 2.64 9.98 -18.50
CA LEU A 139 1.25 10.43 -18.63
C LEU A 139 0.37 9.88 -17.51
N THR A 140 0.45 8.56 -17.28
CA THR A 140 -0.33 7.88 -16.24
C THR A 140 -0.01 8.46 -14.86
N LEU A 141 1.28 8.68 -14.56
CA LEU A 141 1.72 9.30 -13.30
C LEU A 141 1.17 10.71 -13.14
N ASN A 142 1.20 11.52 -14.20
CA ASN A 142 0.69 12.89 -14.20
C ASN A 142 -0.84 12.92 -13.98
N GLU A 143 -1.58 12.03 -14.61
CA GLU A 143 -3.02 11.88 -14.36
C GLU A 143 -3.32 11.54 -12.90
N MET A 144 -2.57 10.59 -12.31
CA MET A 144 -2.72 10.23 -10.90
C MET A 144 -2.40 11.40 -9.97
N ALA A 145 -1.32 12.13 -10.24
CA ALA A 145 -0.96 13.33 -9.47
C ALA A 145 -2.06 14.39 -9.53
N ASN A 146 -2.61 14.67 -10.72
CA ASN A 146 -3.69 15.64 -10.90
C ASN A 146 -4.99 15.21 -10.19
N ARG A 147 -5.30 13.91 -10.15
CA ARG A 147 -6.43 13.40 -9.36
C ARG A 147 -6.20 13.63 -7.87
N GLN A 148 -5.00 13.33 -7.37
CA GLN A 148 -4.66 13.53 -5.96
C GLN A 148 -4.73 15.00 -5.55
N ILE A 149 -4.22 15.90 -6.40
CA ILE A 149 -4.30 17.35 -6.18
C ILE A 149 -5.76 17.79 -6.07
N LYS A 150 -6.64 17.33 -6.97
CA LYS A 150 -8.07 17.69 -6.92
C LYS A 150 -8.75 17.22 -5.64
N ILE A 151 -8.44 16.00 -5.19
CA ILE A 151 -8.97 15.44 -3.93
C ILE A 151 -8.49 16.30 -2.76
N GLU A 152 -7.21 16.61 -2.71
CA GLU A 152 -6.63 17.38 -1.60
C GLU A 152 -7.15 18.82 -1.55
N VAL A 153 -7.32 19.46 -2.71
CA VAL A 153 -7.94 20.79 -2.81
C VAL A 153 -9.38 20.77 -2.30
N GLN A 154 -10.15 19.73 -2.62
CA GLN A 154 -11.50 19.60 -2.09
C GLN A 154 -11.49 19.39 -0.57
N ARG A 155 -10.60 18.51 -0.07
CA ARG A 155 -10.41 18.27 1.37
C ARG A 155 -10.07 19.57 2.10
N GLN A 156 -9.21 20.40 1.53
CA GLN A 156 -8.87 21.71 2.11
C GLN A 156 -10.08 22.64 2.18
N LYS A 157 -10.89 22.73 1.12
CA LYS A 157 -12.12 23.52 1.14
C LYS A 157 -13.11 23.03 2.19
N ASP A 158 -13.25 21.71 2.33
CA ASP A 158 -14.14 21.12 3.33
C ASP A 158 -13.64 21.48 4.74
N ILE A 159 -12.34 21.35 5.01
CA ILE A 159 -11.72 21.77 6.28
C ILE A 159 -11.88 23.27 6.54
N GLU A 160 -11.66 24.12 5.53
CA GLU A 160 -11.87 25.58 5.66
C GLU A 160 -13.33 25.89 6.03
N SER A 161 -14.28 25.19 5.43
CA SER A 161 -15.71 25.34 5.77
C SER A 161 -16.03 24.85 7.18
N GLU A 162 -15.41 23.75 7.63
CA GLU A 162 -15.56 23.23 9.00
C GLU A 162 -14.95 24.19 10.03
N VAL A 163 -13.77 24.74 9.77
CA VAL A 163 -13.11 25.72 10.65
C VAL A 163 -13.94 27.00 10.73
N PHE A 164 -14.46 27.48 9.60
CA PHE A 164 -15.35 28.64 9.56
C PHE A 164 -16.62 28.40 10.39
N ASN A 165 -17.29 27.26 10.19
CA ASN A 165 -18.48 26.89 10.97
C ASN A 165 -18.18 26.71 12.45
N ARG A 166 -17.02 26.14 12.81
CA ARG A 166 -16.60 25.98 14.20
C ARG A 166 -16.32 27.33 14.86
N SER A 167 -15.69 28.28 14.16
CA SER A 167 -15.45 29.63 14.69
C SER A 167 -16.74 30.39 14.99
N MET A 168 -17.77 30.24 14.15
CA MET A 168 -19.10 30.82 14.40
C MET A 168 -19.83 30.19 15.59
N GLN A 169 -19.53 28.93 15.94
CA GLN A 169 -20.12 28.27 17.11
C GLN A 169 -19.47 28.67 18.44
N VAL A 170 -18.23 29.17 18.44
CA VAL A 170 -17.52 29.58 19.68
C VAL A 170 -18.22 30.77 20.35
N ASP A 171 -18.78 31.70 19.58
CA ASP A 171 -19.47 32.89 20.11
C ASP A 171 -20.79 32.56 20.85
N PHE A 172 -21.32 31.33 20.71
CA PHE A 172 -22.58 30.89 21.33
C PHE A 172 -22.40 29.78 22.37
N GLN A 173 -21.19 29.48 22.83
CA GLN A 173 -20.99 28.46 23.87
C GLN A 173 -21.30 28.98 25.27
N THR A 174 -22.06 28.19 26.04
CA THR A 174 -22.28 28.46 27.46
C THR A 174 -20.97 28.30 28.26
N PRO A 175 -20.73 29.12 29.29
CA PRO A 175 -19.40 29.26 29.93
C PRO A 175 -18.80 27.96 30.49
N LYS A 176 -19.63 26.95 30.80
CA LYS A 176 -19.16 25.63 31.27
C LYS A 176 -18.43 24.81 30.20
N VAL A 177 -18.84 24.91 28.93
CA VAL A 177 -18.22 24.13 27.83
C VAL A 177 -16.82 24.68 27.51
N LEU A 178 -16.64 25.99 27.67
CA LEU A 178 -15.35 26.66 27.45
C LEU A 178 -14.30 26.26 28.49
N GLU A 179 -14.71 26.08 29.75
CA GLU A 179 -13.82 25.70 30.84
C GLU A 179 -13.33 24.25 30.70
N ASP A 180 -14.22 23.33 30.32
CA ASP A 180 -13.87 21.94 30.01
C ASP A 180 -12.92 21.84 28.79
N ASP A 181 -13.13 22.64 27.75
CA ASP A 181 -12.26 22.64 26.56
C ASP A 181 -10.86 23.21 26.89
N LEU A 182 -10.78 24.25 27.73
CA LEU A 182 -9.51 24.77 28.24
C LEU A 182 -8.74 23.73 29.06
N GLN A 183 -9.41 23.02 29.96
CA GLN A 183 -8.79 21.94 30.74
C GLN A 183 -8.30 20.81 29.85
N ASN A 184 -9.08 20.42 28.84
CA ASN A 184 -8.68 19.41 27.87
C ASN A 184 -7.47 19.84 27.03
N LEU A 185 -7.40 21.12 26.65
CA LEU A 185 -6.27 21.68 25.91
C LEU A 185 -5.00 21.69 26.79
N GLN A 186 -5.11 22.09 28.05
CA GLN A 186 -4.00 22.00 29.01
C GLN A 186 -3.52 20.54 29.20
N ALA A 187 -4.44 19.60 29.35
CA ALA A 187 -4.11 18.18 29.46
C ALA A 187 -3.40 17.64 28.20
N LYS A 188 -3.84 18.06 27.00
CA LYS A 188 -3.15 17.71 25.73
C LYS A 188 -1.72 18.25 25.68
N ARG A 189 -1.51 19.52 26.03
CA ARG A 189 -0.15 20.11 26.07
C ARG A 189 0.76 19.36 27.04
N LEU A 190 0.26 19.00 28.22
CA LEU A 190 1.05 18.23 29.20
C LEU A 190 1.41 16.84 28.67
N LYS A 191 0.48 16.17 27.97
CA LYS A 191 0.76 14.88 27.30
C LYS A 191 1.82 15.02 26.21
N GLU A 192 1.71 16.03 25.35
CA GLU A 192 2.72 16.30 24.31
C GLU A 192 4.10 16.57 24.90
N GLN A 193 4.18 17.36 25.97
CA GLN A 193 5.44 17.58 26.70
C GLN A 193 6.00 16.29 27.29
N ALA A 194 5.16 15.43 27.86
CA ALA A 194 5.59 14.15 28.40
C ALA A 194 6.12 13.22 27.30
N ILE A 195 5.42 13.16 26.15
CA ILE A 195 5.87 12.40 24.98
C ILE A 195 7.23 12.90 24.50
N ALA A 196 7.39 14.22 24.34
CA ALA A 196 8.65 14.82 23.88
C ALA A 196 9.83 14.53 24.82
N LYS A 197 9.61 14.63 26.14
CA LYS A 197 10.63 14.29 27.15
C LYS A 197 10.99 12.81 27.11
N TYR A 198 9.98 11.94 27.01
CA TYR A 198 10.20 10.51 26.95
C TYR A 198 10.93 10.11 25.67
N SER A 199 10.50 10.62 24.50
CA SER A 199 11.17 10.36 23.23
C SER A 199 12.60 10.86 23.23
N TYR A 200 12.85 12.03 23.83
CA TYR A 200 14.20 12.55 24.02
C TYR A 200 15.05 11.63 24.90
N GLN A 201 14.51 11.16 26.04
CA GLN A 201 15.21 10.23 26.92
C GLN A 201 15.53 8.88 26.23
N VAL A 202 14.58 8.34 25.46
CA VAL A 202 14.80 7.13 24.66
C VAL A 202 15.88 7.37 23.61
N HIS A 203 15.84 8.52 22.93
CA HIS A 203 16.86 8.90 21.95
C HIS A 203 18.25 8.98 22.59
N LEU A 204 18.37 9.64 23.75
CA LEU A 204 19.62 9.70 24.52
C LEU A 204 20.12 8.32 24.94
N LYS A 205 19.22 7.42 25.36
CA LYS A 205 19.58 6.05 25.76
C LYS A 205 20.10 5.23 24.59
N MET A 206 19.51 5.40 23.40
CA MET A 206 19.85 4.61 22.21
C MET A 206 21.08 5.13 21.48
N TYR A 207 21.26 6.45 21.40
CA TYR A 207 22.26 7.07 20.53
C TYR A 207 23.28 7.93 21.29
N GLY A 208 23.16 8.05 22.62
CA GLY A 208 23.95 8.96 23.43
C GLY A 208 23.50 10.42 23.28
N PHE A 209 24.22 11.33 23.92
CA PHE A 209 23.96 12.76 23.79
C PHE A 209 24.52 13.28 22.46
N SER A 210 23.62 13.71 21.56
CA SER A 210 23.98 14.46 20.35
C SER A 210 23.35 15.85 20.41
N ASP A 211 24.19 16.88 20.42
CA ASP A 211 23.71 18.26 20.29
C ASP A 211 23.23 18.46 18.86
N GLN A 212 21.92 18.30 18.63
CA GLN A 212 21.28 18.74 17.40
C GLN A 212 21.09 20.26 17.44
N GLN A 213 22.18 21.01 17.50
CA GLN A 213 22.13 22.42 17.19
C GLN A 213 21.86 22.55 15.68
N PRO A 214 20.89 23.40 15.25
CA PRO A 214 20.74 23.69 13.84
C PRO A 214 22.05 24.33 13.34
N SER A 215 22.81 23.63 12.49
CA SER A 215 24.00 24.23 11.89
C SER A 215 23.56 25.21 10.82
N PHE A 216 23.52 26.50 11.16
CA PHE A 216 23.37 27.54 10.17
C PHE A 216 24.68 27.64 9.38
N PHE A 217 24.70 27.13 8.16
CA PHE A 217 25.75 27.46 7.21
C PHE A 217 25.57 28.93 6.82
N GLN A 218 26.48 29.80 7.26
CA GLN A 218 26.63 31.11 6.65
C GLN A 218 27.23 30.89 5.25
N ILE A 219 26.45 31.20 4.22
CA ILE A 219 26.95 31.28 2.86
C ILE A 219 27.74 32.61 2.80
N ALA A 220 29.04 32.50 2.52
CA ALA A 220 29.94 33.64 2.25
C ALA A 220 29.91 34.04 0.78
#